data_AF-Q30KH3-F1
#
_entry.id   AF-Q30KH3-F1
#
_cell.length_a   1.000
_cell.length_b   1.000
_cell.length_c   1.000
_cell.angle_alpha   90.00
_cell.angle_beta   90.00
_cell.angle_gamma   90.00
#
_symmetry.space_group_name_H-M   'P 1'
#
loop_
_entity.id
_entity.type
_entity.pdbx_description
1 polymer ?
#
loop_
_entity_poly.entity_id
_entity_poly.type
_entity_poly.pdbx_seq_one_letter_code
_entity_poly.pdbx_strand_id
1 'polypeptide(L)'
;AGKGTQAQFIMEKFGIPQISTGDMLRAAIKAGTELGKQAKAVIDAGQLVSDDIILGLIKERIAQADCEKGFLLDGFPRTIPQADGLKEMGINVDYVIEFDVADDVIVERMAGRRAHLASGRTYHVVYNPPKVEGKDDVTGEDLVIREDDKEETVRARLNVYHTQTAPLIEYYGKEAAAGKTQYLKFDGT
;
A
#
# COMPACT_ATOMS: atom_id res chain seq x y z
N ALA A 1 9.40 -4.11 -1.59
CA ALA A 1 9.16 -3.82 -3.01
C ALA A 1 9.42 -2.36 -3.44
N GLY A 2 9.38 -1.35 -2.56
CA GLY A 2 9.66 0.03 -3.00
C GLY A 2 8.50 0.74 -3.72
N LYS A 3 7.28 0.15 -3.68
CA LYS A 3 6.06 0.68 -4.31
C LYS A 3 5.77 2.14 -3.96
N GLY A 4 5.87 2.51 -2.68
CA GLY A 4 5.59 3.87 -2.22
C GLY A 4 6.51 4.93 -2.85
N THR A 5 7.79 4.62 -3.06
CA THR A 5 8.72 5.52 -3.74
C THR A 5 8.32 5.73 -5.20
N GLN A 6 7.96 4.65 -5.90
CA GLN A 6 7.51 4.71 -7.29
C GLN A 6 6.15 5.40 -7.43
N ALA A 7 5.27 5.23 -6.44
CA ALA A 7 3.97 5.89 -6.39
C ALA A 7 4.11 7.41 -6.43
N GLN A 8 5.07 7.98 -5.69
CA GLN A 8 5.33 9.42 -5.71
C GLN A 8 5.73 9.92 -7.11
N PHE A 9 6.65 9.22 -7.78
CA PHE A 9 7.04 9.57 -9.15
C PHE A 9 5.88 9.49 -10.15
N ILE A 10 5.02 8.47 -10.03
CA ILE A 10 3.83 8.30 -10.87
C ILE A 10 2.85 9.46 -10.63
N MET A 11 2.57 9.79 -9.36
CA MET A 11 1.69 10.90 -9.02
C MET A 11 2.18 12.22 -9.60
N GLU A 12 3.45 12.56 -9.40
CA GLU A 12 4.03 13.81 -9.90
C GLU A 12 4.04 13.88 -11.43
N LYS A 13 4.37 12.78 -12.09
CA LYS A 13 4.48 12.72 -13.55
C LYS A 13 3.13 12.84 -14.26
N PHE A 14 2.08 12.22 -13.71
CA PHE A 14 0.76 12.18 -14.35
C PHE A 14 -0.26 13.12 -13.71
N GLY A 15 0.07 13.74 -12.58
CA GLY A 15 -0.83 14.65 -11.85
C GLY A 15 -2.07 13.93 -11.32
N ILE A 16 -1.91 12.69 -10.85
CA ILE A 16 -2.98 11.86 -10.29
C ILE A 16 -2.75 11.60 -8.79
N PRO A 17 -3.79 11.54 -7.96
CA PRO A 17 -3.64 11.26 -6.54
C PRO A 17 -3.38 9.77 -6.27
N GLN A 18 -2.58 9.49 -5.24
CA GLN A 18 -2.45 8.15 -4.65
C GLN A 18 -3.62 7.90 -3.69
N ILE A 19 -4.24 6.75 -3.86
CA ILE A 19 -5.30 6.23 -3.02
C ILE A 19 -4.75 4.98 -2.33
N SER A 20 -4.38 5.14 -1.06
CA SER A 20 -3.88 4.08 -0.20
C SER A 20 -4.93 3.74 0.85
N THR A 21 -5.48 2.53 0.80
CA THR A 21 -6.49 2.07 1.78
C THR A 21 -5.97 2.14 3.21
N GLY A 22 -4.68 1.86 3.42
CA GLY A 22 -4.04 1.98 4.73
C GLY A 22 -4.00 3.43 5.24
N ASP A 23 -3.69 4.39 4.38
CA ASP A 23 -3.66 5.81 4.77
C ASP A 23 -5.06 6.39 4.97
N MET A 24 -6.01 5.99 4.11
CA MET A 24 -7.41 6.38 4.26
C MET A 24 -7.98 5.90 5.60
N LEU A 25 -7.76 4.63 5.96
CA LEU A 25 -8.21 4.09 7.25
C LEU A 25 -7.54 4.79 8.42
N ARG A 26 -6.21 4.99 8.39
CA ARG A 26 -5.50 5.72 9.45
C ARG A 26 -6.01 7.15 9.61
N ALA A 27 -6.24 7.86 8.51
CA ALA A 27 -6.78 9.22 8.53
C ALA A 27 -8.21 9.24 9.10
N ALA A 28 -9.07 8.31 8.68
CA ALA A 28 -10.43 8.16 9.18
C ALA A 28 -10.48 7.88 10.69
N ILE A 29 -9.60 6.98 11.18
CA ILE A 29 -9.44 6.65 12.59
C ILE A 29 -8.97 7.88 13.38
N LYS A 30 -7.94 8.57 12.90
CA LYS A 30 -7.39 9.78 13.54
C LYS A 30 -8.41 10.92 13.58
N ALA A 31 -9.22 11.07 12.53
CA ALA A 31 -10.26 12.08 12.44
C ALA A 31 -11.53 11.74 13.24
N GLY A 32 -11.65 10.50 13.75
CA GLY A 32 -12.81 10.09 14.54
C GLY A 32 -14.12 10.02 13.76
N THR A 33 -14.05 9.82 12.44
CA THR A 33 -15.23 9.61 11.58
C THR A 33 -15.96 8.34 11.98
N GLU A 34 -17.26 8.21 11.65
CA GLU A 34 -18.02 6.99 11.96
C GLU A 34 -17.38 5.73 11.37
N LEU A 35 -16.94 5.83 10.11
CA LEU A 35 -16.18 4.77 9.46
C LEU A 35 -14.85 4.48 10.17
N GLY A 36 -14.14 5.53 10.58
CA GLY A 36 -12.89 5.40 11.33
C GLY A 36 -13.09 4.66 12.65
N LYS A 37 -14.17 4.91 13.38
CA LYS A 37 -14.50 4.21 14.62
C LYS A 37 -14.78 2.72 14.38
N GLN A 38 -15.54 2.41 13.32
CA GLN A 38 -15.84 1.03 12.93
C GLN A 38 -14.56 0.29 12.51
N ALA A 39 -13.76 0.89 11.63
CA ALA A 39 -12.48 0.34 11.19
C ALA A 39 -11.52 0.14 12.36
N LYS A 40 -11.44 1.10 13.30
CA LYS A 40 -10.61 0.98 14.50
C LYS A 40 -11.01 -0.25 15.32
N ALA A 41 -12.30 -0.45 15.57
CA ALA A 41 -12.78 -1.59 16.35
C ALA A 41 -12.43 -2.94 15.70
N VAL A 42 -12.54 -3.03 14.37
CA VAL A 42 -12.18 -4.24 13.61
C VAL A 42 -10.66 -4.48 13.64
N ILE A 43 -9.85 -3.44 13.43
CA ILE A 43 -8.38 -3.52 13.46
C ILE A 43 -7.86 -3.84 14.87
N ASP A 44 -8.41 -3.21 15.91
CA ASP A 44 -8.06 -3.48 17.31
C ASP A 44 -8.38 -4.94 17.68
N ALA A 45 -9.41 -5.53 17.07
CA ALA A 45 -9.77 -6.95 17.22
C ALA A 45 -8.90 -7.91 16.39
N GLY A 46 -7.88 -7.39 15.67
CA GLY A 46 -7.02 -8.17 14.79
C GLY A 46 -7.72 -8.66 13.52
N GLN A 47 -8.88 -8.10 13.20
CA GLN A 47 -9.68 -8.47 12.03
C GLN A 47 -9.38 -7.52 10.86
N LEU A 48 -9.58 -8.01 9.64
CA LEU A 48 -9.51 -7.18 8.44
C LEU A 48 -10.82 -6.42 8.27
N VAL A 49 -10.73 -5.13 7.93
CA VAL A 49 -11.89 -4.34 7.51
C VAL A 49 -12.53 -5.03 6.30
N SER A 50 -13.86 -5.18 6.31
CA SER A 50 -14.56 -5.92 5.26
C SER A 50 -14.37 -5.28 3.88
N ASP A 51 -14.35 -6.12 2.85
CA ASP A 51 -14.16 -5.70 1.47
C ASP A 51 -15.22 -4.67 1.04
N ASP A 52 -16.48 -4.83 1.45
CA ASP A 52 -17.57 -3.89 1.16
C ASP A 52 -17.29 -2.47 1.66
N ILE A 53 -16.75 -2.35 2.88
CA ILE A 53 -16.40 -1.05 3.47
C ILE A 53 -15.27 -0.41 2.66
N ILE A 54 -14.25 -1.19 2.29
CA ILE A 54 -13.11 -0.69 1.52
C ILE A 54 -13.55 -0.29 0.11
N LEU A 55 -14.38 -1.08 -0.56
CA LEU A 55 -14.93 -0.76 -1.87
C LEU A 55 -15.77 0.52 -1.83
N GLY A 56 -16.63 0.68 -0.82
CA GLY A 56 -17.39 1.91 -0.60
C GLY A 56 -16.48 3.14 -0.44
N LEU A 57 -15.43 3.02 0.36
CA LEU A 57 -14.41 4.06 0.52
C LEU A 57 -13.74 4.45 -0.78
N ILE A 58 -13.31 3.46 -1.56
CA ILE A 58 -12.68 3.69 -2.85
C ILE A 58 -13.65 4.41 -3.79
N LYS A 59 -14.93 3.98 -3.83
CA LYS A 59 -15.98 4.62 -4.64
C LYS A 59 -16.09 6.11 -4.37
N GLU A 60 -16.20 6.48 -3.11
CA GLU A 60 -16.35 7.88 -2.70
C GLU A 60 -15.09 8.67 -3.00
N ARG A 61 -13.93 8.05 -2.82
CA ARG A 61 -12.65 8.72 -3.03
C ARG A 61 -12.37 9.02 -4.49
N ILE A 62 -12.63 8.08 -5.40
CA ILE A 62 -12.40 8.28 -6.84
C ILE A 62 -13.40 9.26 -7.48
N ALA A 63 -14.52 9.54 -6.81
CA ALA A 63 -15.52 10.51 -7.27
C ALA A 63 -15.14 11.97 -6.98
N GLN A 64 -14.03 12.22 -6.28
CA GLN A 64 -13.56 13.57 -5.98
C GLN A 64 -12.90 14.21 -7.20
N ALA A 65 -12.96 15.55 -7.28
CA ALA A 65 -12.50 16.32 -8.45
C ALA A 65 -11.01 16.12 -8.78
N ASP A 66 -10.17 15.80 -7.79
CA ASP A 66 -8.75 15.53 -8.01
C ASP A 66 -8.47 14.19 -8.70
N CYS A 67 -9.47 13.28 -8.75
CA CYS A 67 -9.40 12.01 -9.47
C CYS A 67 -9.92 12.09 -10.91
N GLU A 68 -10.37 13.26 -11.40
CA GLU A 68 -10.89 13.42 -12.76
C GLU A 68 -9.88 13.01 -13.85
N LYS A 69 -8.59 13.22 -13.60
CA LYS A 69 -7.50 12.84 -14.51
C LYS A 69 -7.02 11.40 -14.33
N GLY A 70 -7.63 10.65 -13.43
CA GLY A 70 -7.22 9.32 -13.00
C GLY A 70 -6.75 9.29 -11.56
N PHE A 71 -6.29 8.11 -11.12
CA PHE A 71 -5.85 7.84 -9.76
C PHE A 71 -4.88 6.66 -9.73
N LEU A 72 -4.09 6.58 -8.67
CA LEU A 72 -3.22 5.43 -8.40
C LEU A 72 -3.76 4.66 -7.19
N LEU A 73 -4.25 3.44 -7.41
CA LEU A 73 -4.59 2.53 -6.31
C LEU A 73 -3.30 1.89 -5.77
N ASP A 74 -2.86 2.27 -4.57
CA ASP A 74 -1.67 1.71 -3.95
C ASP A 74 -2.04 0.65 -2.90
N GLY A 75 -1.65 -0.60 -3.19
CA GLY A 75 -1.90 -1.74 -2.33
C GLY A 75 -3.37 -2.14 -2.27
N PHE A 76 -4.16 -1.83 -3.31
CA PHE A 76 -5.52 -2.31 -3.52
C PHE A 76 -5.75 -2.56 -5.03
N PRO A 77 -6.48 -3.61 -5.43
CA PRO A 77 -7.02 -4.68 -4.57
C PRO A 77 -5.94 -5.62 -4.03
N ARG A 78 -6.29 -6.40 -3.00
CA ARG A 78 -5.46 -7.42 -2.35
C ARG A 78 -6.03 -8.83 -2.43
N THR A 79 -7.30 -8.97 -2.83
CA THR A 79 -8.01 -10.24 -2.99
C THR A 79 -8.80 -10.22 -4.30
N ILE A 80 -9.15 -11.41 -4.82
CA ILE A 80 -10.00 -11.53 -6.01
C ILE A 80 -11.38 -10.86 -5.80
N PRO A 81 -12.09 -11.07 -4.67
CA PRO A 81 -13.36 -10.39 -4.41
C PRO A 81 -13.27 -8.86 -4.49
N GLN A 82 -12.16 -8.26 -4.03
CA GLN A 82 -11.95 -6.81 -4.17
C GLN A 82 -11.78 -6.38 -5.64
N ALA A 83 -11.06 -7.17 -6.44
CA ALA A 83 -10.88 -6.90 -7.86
C ALA A 83 -12.22 -7.02 -8.63
N ASP A 84 -13.01 -8.05 -8.33
CA ASP A 84 -14.35 -8.21 -8.88
C ASP A 84 -15.29 -7.08 -8.44
N GLY A 85 -15.22 -6.66 -7.17
CA GLY A 85 -15.98 -5.52 -6.65
C GLY A 85 -15.68 -4.22 -7.41
N LEU A 86 -14.40 -3.91 -7.69
CA LEU A 86 -14.04 -2.76 -8.53
C LEU A 86 -14.70 -2.84 -9.90
N LYS A 87 -14.67 -4.01 -10.53
CA LYS A 87 -15.25 -4.25 -11.85
C LYS A 87 -16.77 -4.12 -11.85
N GLU A 88 -17.46 -4.67 -10.85
CA GLU A 88 -18.91 -4.53 -10.68
C GLU A 88 -19.33 -3.07 -10.48
N MET A 89 -18.48 -2.27 -9.84
CA MET A 89 -18.69 -0.83 -9.69
C MET A 89 -18.39 -0.02 -10.97
N GLY A 90 -17.92 -0.68 -12.03
CA GLY A 90 -17.52 -0.02 -13.29
C GLY A 90 -16.17 0.71 -13.20
N ILE A 91 -15.36 0.41 -12.19
CA ILE A 91 -14.04 1.00 -11.99
C ILE A 91 -13.02 0.17 -12.78
N ASN A 92 -12.65 0.66 -13.95
CA ASN A 92 -11.60 0.05 -14.78
C ASN A 92 -10.24 0.67 -14.45
N VAL A 93 -9.18 -0.12 -14.61
CA VAL A 93 -7.79 0.32 -14.44
C VAL A 93 -7.03 0.17 -15.75
N ASP A 94 -6.35 1.22 -16.19
CA ASP A 94 -5.60 1.20 -17.46
C ASP A 94 -4.33 0.36 -17.35
N TYR A 95 -3.66 0.41 -16.19
CA TYR A 95 -2.40 -0.28 -15.95
C TYR A 95 -2.40 -1.01 -14.62
N VAL A 96 -1.85 -2.22 -14.62
CA VAL A 96 -1.51 -2.99 -13.42
C VAL A 96 0.00 -3.18 -13.41
N ILE A 97 0.64 -2.66 -12.37
CA ILE A 97 2.10 -2.64 -12.24
C ILE A 97 2.53 -3.61 -11.14
N GLU A 98 3.16 -4.70 -11.53
CA GLU A 98 3.79 -5.67 -10.63
C GLU A 98 5.27 -5.30 -10.41
N PHE A 99 5.67 -5.20 -9.14
CA PHE A 99 7.08 -5.15 -8.76
C PHE A 99 7.48 -6.50 -8.18
N ASP A 100 8.24 -7.27 -8.95
CA ASP A 100 8.73 -8.58 -8.56
C ASP A 100 10.00 -8.42 -7.72
N VAL A 101 9.92 -8.88 -6.47
CA VAL A 101 11.03 -8.81 -5.52
C VAL A 101 10.99 -10.08 -4.69
N ALA A 102 12.11 -10.79 -4.65
CA ALA A 102 12.25 -12.00 -3.84
C ALA A 102 11.99 -11.70 -2.35
N ASP A 103 11.33 -12.64 -1.68
CA ASP A 103 10.92 -12.50 -0.27
C ASP A 103 12.09 -12.16 0.65
N ASP A 104 13.24 -12.80 0.48
CA ASP A 104 14.41 -12.55 1.32
C ASP A 104 14.97 -11.13 1.12
N VAL A 105 14.90 -10.60 -0.11
CA VAL A 105 15.24 -9.20 -0.40
C VAL A 105 14.24 -8.26 0.26
N ILE A 106 12.95 -8.62 0.33
CA ILE A 106 11.94 -7.84 1.05
C ILE A 106 12.24 -7.85 2.56
N VAL A 107 12.52 -9.01 3.14
CA VAL A 107 12.84 -9.16 4.56
C VAL A 107 14.07 -8.32 4.93
N GLU A 108 15.15 -8.43 4.15
CA GLU A 108 16.37 -7.65 4.36
C GLU A 108 16.10 -6.12 4.31
N ARG A 109 15.34 -5.67 3.30
CA ARG A 109 14.94 -4.26 3.16
C ARG A 109 14.07 -3.76 4.31
N MET A 110 13.24 -4.61 4.90
CA MET A 110 12.42 -4.23 6.05
C MET A 110 13.22 -4.20 7.35
N ALA A 111 14.14 -5.16 7.54
CA ALA A 111 15.03 -5.19 8.70
C ALA A 111 15.92 -3.94 8.82
N GLY A 112 16.30 -3.36 7.68
CA GLY A 112 17.08 -2.13 7.63
C GLY A 112 16.29 -0.84 7.88
N ARG A 113 14.95 -0.88 7.89
CA ARG A 113 14.12 0.32 8.01
C ARG A 113 14.13 0.89 9.42
N ARG A 114 14.12 2.21 9.51
CA ARG A 114 14.04 2.97 10.76
C ARG A 114 13.01 4.08 10.61
N ALA A 115 12.36 4.45 11.70
CA ALA A 115 11.35 5.50 11.68
C ALA A 115 11.48 6.42 12.88
N HIS A 116 11.26 7.71 12.64
CA HIS A 116 11.03 8.69 13.67
C HIS A 116 9.51 8.82 13.89
N LEU A 117 8.99 8.24 14.98
CA LEU A 117 7.53 8.08 15.17
C LEU A 117 6.78 9.41 15.21
N ALA A 118 7.34 10.44 15.84
CA ALA A 118 6.66 11.72 16.00
C ALA A 118 6.41 12.43 14.66
N SER A 119 7.34 12.31 13.72
CA SER A 119 7.25 12.97 12.41
C SER A 119 6.76 12.08 11.27
N GLY A 120 6.86 10.75 11.45
CA GLY A 120 6.64 9.78 10.38
C GLY A 120 7.80 9.62 9.39
N ARG A 121 8.88 10.41 9.49
CA ARG A 121 10.08 10.26 8.65
C ARG A 121 10.66 8.85 8.76
N THR A 122 11.18 8.36 7.64
CA THR A 122 11.73 7.02 7.51
C THR A 122 13.14 7.04 6.95
N TYR A 123 13.97 6.13 7.46
CA TYR A 123 15.36 5.91 7.08
C TYR A 123 15.58 4.43 6.76
N HIS A 124 16.72 4.13 6.17
CA HIS A 124 17.18 2.75 5.98
C HIS A 124 18.69 2.68 6.19
N VAL A 125 19.16 1.77 7.04
CA VAL A 125 20.58 1.71 7.46
C VAL A 125 21.59 1.60 6.30
N VAL A 126 21.20 0.98 5.17
CA VAL A 126 21.98 0.93 3.93
C VAL A 126 21.54 1.96 2.87
N TYR A 127 20.28 1.90 2.41
CA TYR A 127 19.83 2.66 1.24
C TYR A 127 19.46 4.14 1.49
N ASN A 128 19.21 4.53 2.75
CA ASN A 128 18.90 5.91 3.12
C ASN A 128 19.31 6.16 4.58
N PRO A 129 20.62 6.09 4.89
CA PRO A 129 21.09 6.13 6.27
C PRO A 129 20.85 7.53 6.86
N PRO A 130 20.52 7.62 8.16
CA PRO A 130 20.51 8.91 8.84
C PRO A 130 21.93 9.50 8.87
N LYS A 131 22.03 10.83 8.97
CA LYS A 131 23.32 11.54 9.09
C LYS A 131 24.10 11.13 10.33
N VAL A 132 23.39 10.81 11.41
CA VAL A 132 23.95 10.27 12.65
C VAL A 132 23.26 8.96 12.96
N GLU A 133 24.04 7.91 13.21
CA GLU A 133 23.51 6.57 13.44
C GLU A 133 22.46 6.56 14.55
N GLY A 134 21.28 5.99 14.23
CA GLY A 134 20.17 5.87 15.16
C GLY A 134 19.42 7.18 15.47
N LYS A 135 19.74 8.30 14.82
CA LYS A 135 19.13 9.61 15.10
C LYS A 135 18.35 10.19 13.92
N ASP A 136 17.25 10.85 14.21
CA ASP A 136 16.51 11.65 13.21
C ASP A 136 17.31 12.88 12.80
N ASP A 137 17.40 13.14 11.49
CA ASP A 137 18.23 14.22 10.93
C ASP A 137 17.74 15.63 11.28
N VAL A 138 16.49 15.78 11.74
CA VAL A 138 15.87 17.08 12.01
C VAL A 138 15.80 17.34 13.51
N THR A 139 15.39 16.35 14.31
CA THR A 139 15.18 16.52 15.75
C THR A 139 16.32 15.97 16.60
N GLY A 140 17.14 15.05 16.07
CA GLY A 140 18.14 14.32 16.84
C GLY A 140 17.56 13.28 17.80
N GLU A 141 16.25 13.00 17.72
CA GLU A 141 15.58 11.97 18.51
C GLU A 141 15.93 10.56 18.01
N ASP A 142 15.72 9.56 18.86
CA ASP A 142 16.00 8.16 18.53
C ASP A 142 15.07 7.63 17.44
N LEU A 143 15.67 6.93 16.48
CA LEU A 143 14.95 6.16 15.48
C LEU A 143 14.64 4.76 16.01
N VAL A 144 13.45 4.27 15.67
CA VAL A 144 13.00 2.94 16.07
C VAL A 144 12.71 2.05 14.86
N ILE A 145 12.70 0.75 15.08
CA ILE A 145 12.08 -0.22 14.16
C ILE A 145 10.61 -0.27 14.52
N ARG A 146 9.72 -0.13 13.54
CA ARG A 146 8.28 -0.26 13.79
C ARG A 146 7.92 -1.74 13.99
N GLU A 147 6.88 -1.99 14.78
CA GLU A 147 6.40 -3.36 15.00
C GLU A 147 6.07 -4.08 13.68
N ASP A 148 5.54 -3.38 12.68
CA ASP A 148 5.20 -3.94 11.37
C ASP A 148 6.38 -4.17 10.42
N ASP A 149 7.58 -3.70 10.78
CA ASP A 149 8.84 -3.92 10.07
C ASP A 149 9.68 -5.06 10.69
N LYS A 150 9.23 -5.67 11.81
CA LYS A 150 9.89 -6.84 12.43
C LYS A 150 9.83 -8.04 11.49
N GLU A 151 10.91 -8.83 11.45
CA GLU A 151 11.05 -9.96 10.52
C GLU A 151 9.87 -10.94 10.60
N GLU A 152 9.45 -11.36 11.80
CA GLU A 152 8.32 -12.31 11.94
C GLU A 152 7.04 -11.74 11.30
N THR A 153 6.79 -10.45 11.53
CA THR A 153 5.60 -9.75 11.03
C THR A 153 5.68 -9.58 9.52
N VAL A 154 6.86 -9.28 8.98
CA VAL A 154 7.11 -9.20 7.54
C VAL A 154 6.87 -10.56 6.88
N ARG A 155 7.41 -11.64 7.44
CA ARG A 155 7.21 -13.00 6.92
C ARG A 155 5.75 -13.42 6.99
N ALA A 156 5.05 -13.12 8.08
CA ALA A 156 3.61 -13.37 8.19
C ALA A 156 2.82 -12.62 7.11
N ARG A 157 3.19 -11.36 6.82
CA ARG A 157 2.58 -10.56 5.75
C ARG A 157 2.88 -11.11 4.36
N LEU A 158 4.10 -11.61 4.12
CA LEU A 158 4.47 -12.26 2.86
C LEU A 158 3.65 -13.54 2.64
N ASN A 159 3.43 -14.34 3.69
CA ASN A 159 2.56 -15.51 3.61
C ASN A 159 1.11 -15.13 3.25
N VAL A 160 0.56 -14.07 3.85
CA VAL A 160 -0.76 -13.54 3.48
C VAL A 160 -0.77 -13.05 2.02
N TYR A 161 0.29 -12.36 1.58
CA TYR A 161 0.43 -11.93 0.19
C TYR A 161 0.37 -13.12 -0.77
N HIS A 162 1.17 -14.16 -0.54
CA HIS A 162 1.22 -15.33 -1.43
C HIS A 162 -0.10 -16.09 -1.49
N THR A 163 -0.86 -16.10 -0.39
CA THR A 163 -2.13 -16.83 -0.32
C THR A 163 -3.31 -16.04 -0.86
N GLN A 164 -3.34 -14.72 -0.69
CA GLN A 164 -4.52 -13.90 -1.00
C GLN A 164 -4.30 -12.92 -2.15
N THR A 165 -3.09 -12.36 -2.28
CA THR A 165 -2.78 -11.30 -3.24
C THR A 165 -2.07 -11.81 -4.49
N ALA A 166 -1.16 -12.77 -4.38
CA ALA A 166 -0.49 -13.35 -5.56
C ALA A 166 -1.46 -13.93 -6.61
N PRO A 167 -2.63 -14.51 -6.26
CA PRO A 167 -3.64 -14.89 -7.26
C PRO A 167 -4.13 -13.73 -8.15
N LEU A 168 -3.97 -12.48 -7.73
CA LEU A 168 -4.29 -11.31 -8.55
C LEU A 168 -3.35 -11.15 -9.75
N ILE A 169 -2.14 -11.72 -9.70
CA ILE A 169 -1.22 -11.73 -10.85
C ILE A 169 -1.87 -12.47 -12.01
N GLU A 170 -2.40 -13.67 -11.76
CA GLU A 170 -3.12 -14.44 -12.79
C GLU A 170 -4.43 -13.74 -13.19
N TYR A 171 -5.18 -13.20 -12.23
CA TYR A 171 -6.42 -12.46 -12.50
C TYR A 171 -6.19 -11.31 -13.50
N TYR A 172 -5.25 -10.42 -13.21
CA TYR A 172 -4.98 -9.28 -14.08
C TYR A 172 -4.21 -9.66 -15.35
N GLY A 173 -3.45 -10.76 -15.34
CA GLY A 173 -2.90 -11.36 -16.56
C GLY A 173 -4.01 -11.77 -17.53
N LYS A 174 -5.11 -12.37 -17.04
CA LYS A 174 -6.28 -12.72 -17.85
C LYS A 174 -7.03 -11.49 -18.35
N GLU A 175 -7.23 -10.48 -17.51
CA GLU A 175 -7.89 -9.23 -17.94
C GLU A 175 -7.05 -8.47 -18.98
N ALA A 176 -5.72 -8.52 -18.88
CA ALA A 176 -4.82 -7.95 -19.89
C ALA A 176 -4.87 -8.73 -21.21
N ALA A 177 -4.86 -10.07 -21.17
CA ALA A 177 -5.04 -10.91 -22.35
C ALA A 177 -6.40 -10.69 -23.04
N ALA A 178 -7.42 -10.30 -22.27
CA ALA A 178 -8.74 -9.90 -22.78
C ALA A 178 -8.79 -8.45 -23.28
N GLY A 179 -7.69 -7.70 -23.25
CA GLY A 179 -7.61 -6.32 -23.73
C GLY A 179 -8.27 -5.28 -22.83
N LYS A 180 -8.53 -5.60 -21.55
CA LYS A 180 -9.22 -4.70 -20.61
C LYS A 180 -8.30 -3.80 -19.80
N THR A 181 -7.03 -4.16 -19.72
CA THR A 181 -5.99 -3.41 -19.00
C THR A 181 -4.62 -3.74 -19.60
N GLN A 182 -3.58 -3.00 -19.24
CA GLN A 182 -2.20 -3.34 -19.54
C GLN A 182 -1.50 -3.87 -18.29
N TYR A 183 -0.90 -5.05 -18.39
CA TYR A 183 -0.13 -5.65 -17.30
C TYR A 183 1.37 -5.43 -17.53
N LEU A 184 2.04 -4.78 -16.58
CA LEU A 184 3.46 -4.48 -16.63
C LEU A 184 4.17 -5.08 -15.43
N LYS A 185 5.21 -5.87 -15.69
CA LYS A 185 6.05 -6.48 -14.66
C LYS A 185 7.44 -5.83 -14.67
N PHE A 186 7.89 -5.38 -13.51
CA PHE A 186 9.22 -4.81 -13.31
C PHE A 186 9.98 -5.62 -12.25
N ASP A 187 11.28 -5.78 -12.48
CA ASP A 187 12.20 -6.21 -11.43
C ASP A 187 12.35 -5.07 -10.41
N GLY A 188 12.01 -5.36 -9.16
CA GLY A 188 12.11 -4.40 -8.07
C GLY A 188 13.27 -4.65 -7.12
N THR A 189 14.21 -5.53 -7.46
CA THR A 189 15.42 -5.82 -6.65
C THR A 189 16.44 -4.69 -6.66
#